data_AF-A0A522YYB6-F1
#
_entry.id   AF-A0A522YYB6-F1
#
_cell.length_a   1.000
_cell.length_b   1.000
_cell.length_c   1.000
_cell.angle_alpha   90.00
_cell.angle_beta   90.00
_cell.angle_gamma   90.00
#
_symmetry.space_group_name_H-M   'P 1'
#
loop_
_entity.id
_entity.type
_entity.pdbx_description
1 polymer ?
#
loop_
_entity_poly.entity_id
_entity_poly.type
_entity_poly.pdbx_seq_one_letter_code
_entity_poly.pdbx_strand_id
1 'polypeptide(L)' 'MSHLCQEASRALASGGLEGGWLGASLLYRVHLWYCWYCWPYRDQLTAIGEAARARWGAPLPAERRRALEDRVLARLRRPS' A
#
# COMPACT_ATOMS: atom_id res chain seq x y z
N MET A 1 -0.95 -24.00 3.89
CA MET A 1 -0.77 -22.53 3.99
C MET A 1 -0.30 -22.21 5.39
N SER A 2 0.83 -21.52 5.58
CA SER A 2 1.25 -21.08 6.91
C SER A 2 0.43 -19.84 7.32
N HIS A 3 -0.12 -19.85 8.53
CA HIS A 3 -0.91 -18.76 9.10
C HIS A 3 -0.14 -17.41 9.08
N LEU A 4 1.18 -17.50 9.29
CA LEU A 4 2.11 -16.38 9.33
C LEU A 4 2.12 -15.52 8.05
N CYS A 5 2.10 -16.14 6.87
CA CYS A 5 2.17 -15.41 5.60
C CYS A 5 0.87 -14.63 5.32
N GLN A 6 -0.27 -15.17 5.75
CA GLN A 6 -1.57 -14.49 5.60
C GLN A 6 -1.69 -13.30 6.55
N GLU A 7 -1.25 -13.46 7.80
CA GLU A 7 -1.22 -12.38 8.80
C GLU A 7 -0.32 -11.24 8.32
N ALA A 8 0.88 -11.56 7.81
CA ALA A 8 1.77 -10.55 7.27
C ALA A 8 1.20 -9.87 6.01
N SER A 9 0.51 -10.60 5.14
CA SER A 9 -0.16 -10.01 3.96
C SER A 9 -1.27 -9.05 4.37
N ARG A 10 -2.05 -9.38 5.41
CA ARG A 10 -3.05 -8.48 5.99
C ARG A 10 -2.42 -7.23 6.59
N ALA A 11 -1.37 -7.40 7.39
CA ALA A 11 -0.65 -6.29 8.00
C ALA A 11 -0.01 -5.36 6.96
N LEU A 12 0.50 -5.92 5.85
CA LEU A 12 1.01 -5.14 4.73
C LEU A 12 -0.13 -4.37 4.03
N ALA A 13 -1.27 -5.01 3.77
CA ALA A 13 -2.40 -4.42 3.07
C ALA A 13 -3.11 -3.32 3.89
N SER A 14 -3.11 -3.42 5.22
CA SER A 14 -3.72 -2.42 6.11
C SER A 14 -2.78 -1.27 6.51
N GLY A 15 -1.54 -1.25 6.01
CA GLY A 15 -0.52 -0.29 6.43
C GLY A 15 0.04 -0.56 7.85
N GLY A 16 -0.32 -1.67 8.49
CA GLY A 16 0.15 -2.06 9.81
C GLY A 16 1.67 -2.32 9.89
N LEU A 17 2.36 -2.46 8.76
CA LEU A 17 3.81 -2.57 8.68
C LEU A 17 4.54 -1.24 8.46
N GLU A 18 3.83 -0.12 8.28
CA GLU A 18 4.43 1.20 8.02
C GLU A 18 5.11 1.81 9.27
N GLY A 19 4.81 1.28 10.46
CA GLY A 19 5.51 1.63 11.71
C GLY A 19 6.77 0.80 12.01
N GLY A 20 7.08 -0.20 11.18
CA GLY A 20 8.26 -1.07 11.31
C GLY A 20 9.44 -0.62 10.44
N TRP A 21 10.60 -1.25 10.60
CA TRP A 21 11.79 -1.01 9.78
C TRP A 21 11.42 -1.09 8.29
N LEU A 22 11.69 -0.03 7.52
CA LEU A 22 11.41 0.06 6.07
C LEU A 22 11.85 -1.20 5.28
N GLY A 23 12.86 -1.92 5.75
CA GLY A 23 13.31 -3.19 5.17
C GLY A 23 12.31 -4.35 5.33
N ALA A 24 11.52 -4.41 6.40
CA ALA A 24 10.59 -5.49 6.66
C ALA A 24 9.41 -5.50 5.67
N SER A 25 8.85 -4.33 5.36
CA SER A 25 7.77 -4.21 4.37
C SER A 25 8.27 -4.56 2.97
N LEU A 26 9.52 -4.21 2.63
CA LEU A 26 10.16 -4.59 1.38
C LEU A 26 10.39 -6.10 1.28
N LEU A 27 10.98 -6.72 2.31
CA LEU A 27 11.23 -8.16 2.35
C LEU A 27 9.93 -8.95 2.25
N TYR A 28 8.84 -8.49 2.88
CA TYR A 28 7.54 -9.11 2.75
C TYR A 28 6.95 -8.97 1.34
N ARG A 29 7.11 -7.82 0.69
CA ARG A 29 6.71 -7.65 -0.72
C ARG A 29 7.46 -8.61 -1.64
N VAL A 30 8.77 -8.78 -1.42
CA VAL A 30 9.59 -9.74 -2.18
C VAL A 30 9.11 -11.18 -1.93
N HIS A 31 8.91 -11.57 -0.66
CA HIS A 31 8.40 -12.89 -0.32
C HIS A 31 7.05 -13.19 -0.99
N LEU A 32 6.11 -12.23 -0.94
CA LEU A 32 4.79 -12.38 -1.55
C LEU A 32 4.83 -12.41 -3.08
N TRP A 33 5.87 -11.86 -3.70
CA TRP A 33 6.08 -11.96 -5.14
C TRP A 33 6.51 -13.37 -5.57
N TYR A 34 7.36 -14.02 -4.76
CA TYR A 34 7.85 -15.37 -5.04
C TYR A 34 6.96 -16.49 -4.48
N CYS A 35 6.06 -16.20 -3.53
CA CYS A 35 5.21 -17.20 -2.91
C CYS A 35 3.93 -17.44 -3.73
N TRP A 36 3.95 -18.45 -4.61
CA TRP A 36 2.78 -18.82 -5.43
C TRP A 36 1.52 -19.12 -4.62
N TYR A 37 1.65 -19.62 -3.39
CA TYR A 37 0.50 -19.87 -2.51
C TYR A 37 -0.14 -18.59 -1.96
N CYS A 38 0.63 -17.53 -1.77
CA CYS A 38 0.13 -16.27 -1.21
C CYS A 38 -0.29 -15.27 -2.29
N TRP A 39 0.11 -15.50 -3.54
CA TRP A 39 -0.21 -14.63 -4.65
C TRP A 39 -1.73 -14.45 -4.86
N PRO A 40 -2.57 -15.51 -4.89
CA PRO A 40 -4.02 -15.33 -5.02
C PRO A 40 -4.63 -14.54 -3.87
N TYR A 41 -4.12 -14.75 -2.65
CA TYR A 41 -4.61 -14.06 -1.46
C TYR A 41 -4.26 -12.57 -1.47
N ARG A 42 -3.06 -12.22 -1.93
CA ARG A 42 -2.64 -10.82 -2.14
C ARG A 42 -3.58 -10.12 -3.11
N ASP A 43 -3.90 -10.76 -4.23
CA ASP A 43 -4.72 -10.17 -5.27
C ASP A 43 -6.18 -10.00 -4.80
N GLN A 44 -6.70 -10.94 -4.00
CA GLN A 44 -7.98 -10.78 -3.30
C GLN A 44 -7.99 -9.56 -2.36
N LEU A 45 -6.94 -9.36 -1.56
CA LEU A 45 -6.84 -8.20 -0.67
C LEU A 45 -6.78 -6.88 -1.46
N THR A 46 -6.02 -6.85 -2.56
CA THR A 46 -5.99 -5.71 -3.48
C THR A 46 -7.37 -5.39 -4.03
N ALA A 47 -8.09 -6.40 -4.54
CA ALA A 47 -9.42 -6.25 -5.11
C ALA A 47 -10.44 -5.73 -4.08
N ILE A 48 -10.38 -6.22 -2.83
CA ILE A 48 -11.21 -5.70 -1.73
C ILE A 48 -10.90 -4.23 -1.48
N GLY A 49 -9.62 -3.85 -1.43
CA GLY A 49 -9.20 -2.46 -1.22
C GLY A 49 -9.65 -1.53 -2.35
N GLU A 50 -9.59 -1.99 -3.60
CA GLU A 50 -10.08 -1.24 -4.76
C GLU A 50 -11.60 -1.09 -4.74
N ALA A 51 -12.34 -2.17 -4.47
CA ALA A 51 -13.79 -2.13 -4.30
C ALA A 51 -14.20 -1.18 -3.17
N ALA A 52 -13.47 -1.20 -2.05
CA ALA A 52 -13.71 -0.30 -0.93
C ALA A 52 -13.48 1.17 -1.31
N ARG A 53 -12.39 1.47 -2.03
CA ARG A 53 -12.12 2.81 -2.55
C ARG A 53 -13.19 3.26 -3.57
N ALA A 54 -13.67 2.37 -4.43
CA ALA A 54 -14.74 2.70 -5.37
C ALA A 54 -16.08 2.97 -4.67
N ARG A 55 -16.37 2.20 -3.60
CA ARG A 55 -17.63 2.28 -2.86
C ARG A 55 -17.69 3.46 -1.88
N TRP A 56 -16.59 3.71 -1.16
CA TRP A 56 -16.53 4.64 -0.03
C TRP A 56 -15.44 5.71 -0.16
N GLY A 57 -14.56 5.60 -1.16
CA GLY A 57 -13.54 6.62 -1.40
C GLY A 57 -14.18 7.89 -1.95
N ALA A 58 -14.05 8.99 -1.23
CA ALA A 58 -14.41 10.30 -1.73
C ALA A 58 -13.20 10.92 -2.47
N PRO A 59 -13.42 11.54 -3.65
CA PRO A 59 -12.36 12.30 -4.29
C PRO A 59 -11.91 13.44 -3.38
N LEU A 60 -10.59 13.71 -3.37
CA LEU A 60 -10.04 14.85 -2.65
C LEU A 60 -10.65 16.15 -3.20
N PRO A 61 -11.08 17.08 -2.31
CA PRO A 61 -11.49 18.41 -2.72
C PRO A 61 -10.41 19.05 -3.61
N ALA A 62 -10.82 19.73 -4.68
CA ALA A 62 -9.90 20.26 -5.69
C ALA A 62 -8.79 21.14 -5.10
N GLU A 63 -9.11 21.93 -4.07
CA GLU A 63 -8.15 22.76 -3.33
C GLU A 63 -7.08 21.93 -2.62
N ARG A 64 -7.48 20.85 -1.94
CA ARG A 64 -6.53 19.94 -1.26
C ARG A 64 -5.67 19.19 -2.26
N ARG A 65 -6.24 18.83 -3.42
CA ARG A 65 -5.48 18.20 -4.52
C ARG A 65 -4.40 19.14 -5.06
N ARG A 66 -4.76 20.39 -5.39
CA ARG A 66 -3.81 21.41 -5.86
C ARG A 66 -2.70 21.68 -4.83
N ALA A 67 -3.08 21.86 -3.55
CA ALA A 67 -2.09 22.07 -2.48
C ALA A 67 -1.12 20.89 -2.33
N LEU A 68 -1.56 19.66 -2.57
CA LEU A 68 -0.70 18.48 -2.57
C LEU A 68 0.22 18.45 -3.80
N GLU A 69 -0.33 18.72 -4.99
CA GLU A 69 0.42 18.82 -6.26
C GLU A 69 1.56 19.86 -6.13
N ASP A 70 1.27 21.04 -5.60
CA ASP A 70 2.24 22.11 -5.39
C ASP A 70 3.37 21.68 -4.43
N ARG A 71 3.03 20.97 -3.34
CA ARG A 71 4.03 20.46 -2.39
C ARG A 71 4.94 19.40 -3.01
N VAL A 72 4.38 18.51 -3.83
CA VAL A 72 5.17 17.48 -4.54
C VAL A 72 6.12 18.14 -5.53
N LEU A 73 5.61 19.08 -6.34
CA LEU A 73 6.42 19.82 -7.31
C LEU A 73 7.52 20.64 -6.63
N ALA A 74 7.22 21.31 -5.51
CA ALA A 74 8.21 22.06 -4.74
C ALA A 74 9.31 21.13 -4.19
N ARG A 75 8.97 19.91 -3.76
CA ARG A 75 9.94 18.92 -3.29
C ARG A 75 10.85 18.42 -4.41
N LEU A 76 10.30 18.18 -5.60
CA LEU A 76 11.07 17.74 -6.77
C LEU A 76 11.98 18.83 -7.34
N ARG A 77 11.60 20.10 -7.19
CA ARG A 77 12.38 21.26 -7.68
C ARG A 77 13.50 21.70 -6.74
N ARG A 78 13.56 21.19 -5.51
CA ARG A 78 14.68 21.48 -4.61
C ARG A 78 15.93 20.77 -5.16
N PRO A 79 16.98 21.50 -5.61
CA PRO A 79 18.24 20.84 -5.92
C PRO A 79 18.75 20.17 -4.63
N SER A 80 19.08 18.89 -4.75
CA SER A 80 19.81 18.12 -3.74
C SER A 80 21.19 18.73 -3.47
#